data_AF-A0A0A9ZE57-F1
#
_entry.id   AF-A0A0A9ZE57-F1
#
_cell.length_a   1.000
_cell.length_b   1.000
_cell.length_c   1.000
_cell.angle_alpha   90.00
_cell.angle_beta   90.00
_cell.angle_gamma   90.00
#
_symmetry.space_group_name_H-M   'P 1'
#
loop_
_entity.id
_entity.type
_entity.pdbx_description
1 polymer ?
#
loop_
_entity_poly.entity_id
_entity_poly.type
_entity_poly.pdbx_seq_one_letter_code
_entity_poly.pdbx_strand_id
1 'polypeptide(L)'
;ALLYAGVNFTGTYTKYLTDRSQRKAFLETHRSTETRFKTQKENEQQEKLLLSVLPDFVAKEMIRDIANESERGAFTPHQFHRIYIHCYENVSILFADIKGFTAWASQTSAQELVRVLNDLFAKFDKLAMENHCLRIKLLGDCYYCVSGLPEERPDHAACCVEMGLHMIKAITDVRNK
;
A
#
# COMPACT_ATOMS: atom_id res chain seq x y z
N ALA A 1 -8.94 50.12 52.97
CA ALA A 1 -8.83 48.66 53.20
C ALA A 1 -9.82 47.86 52.34
N LEU A 2 -11.14 48.12 52.43
CA LEU A 2 -12.17 47.32 51.74
C LEU A 2 -12.08 47.34 50.20
N LEU A 3 -11.82 48.49 49.57
CA LEU A 3 -11.68 48.58 48.11
C LEU A 3 -10.49 47.76 47.59
N TYR A 4 -9.35 47.80 48.29
CA TYR A 4 -8.19 46.98 47.96
C TYR A 4 -8.49 45.49 48.08
N ALA A 5 -9.25 45.06 49.10
CA ALA A 5 -9.67 43.67 49.24
C ALA A 5 -10.60 43.23 48.09
N GLY A 6 -11.53 44.09 47.67
CA GLY A 6 -12.45 43.81 46.55
C GLY A 6 -11.74 43.67 45.20
N VAL A 7 -10.76 44.53 44.92
CA VAL A 7 -9.94 44.44 43.68
C VAL A 7 -9.10 43.16 43.67
N ASN A 8 -8.47 42.81 44.79
CA ASN A 8 -7.71 41.57 44.90
C ASN A 8 -8.60 40.34 44.72
N PHE A 9 -9.79 40.32 45.34
CA PHE A 9 -10.74 39.21 45.18
C PHE A 9 -11.24 39.06 43.74
N THR A 10 -11.54 40.17 43.07
CA THR A 10 -11.96 40.15 41.66
C THR A 10 -10.82 39.66 40.76
N GLY A 11 -9.58 40.10 41.02
CA GLY A 11 -8.40 39.67 40.28
C GLY A 11 -8.06 38.19 40.47
N THR A 12 -8.20 37.66 41.68
CA THR A 12 -8.01 36.22 41.93
C THR A 12 -9.12 35.39 41.30
N TYR A 13 -10.36 35.88 41.33
CA TYR A 13 -11.50 35.23 40.70
C TYR A 13 -11.38 35.17 39.17
N THR A 14 -11.03 36.27 38.51
CA THR A 14 -10.82 36.28 37.05
C THR A 14 -9.63 35.41 36.64
N LYS A 15 -8.51 35.48 37.38
CA LYS A 15 -7.35 34.60 37.16
C LYS A 15 -7.73 33.12 37.29
N TYR A 16 -8.55 32.77 38.28
CA TYR A 16 -9.03 31.40 38.48
C TYR A 16 -9.90 30.93 37.31
N LEU A 17 -10.82 31.78 36.82
CA LEU A 17 -11.67 31.45 35.66
C LEU A 17 -10.85 31.29 34.38
N THR A 18 -9.89 32.18 34.11
CA THR A 18 -9.03 32.12 32.93
C THR A 18 -8.13 30.88 32.95
N ASP A 19 -7.49 30.56 34.08
CA ASP A 19 -6.67 29.34 34.23
C ASP A 19 -7.51 28.08 34.02
N ARG A 20 -8.75 28.04 34.55
CA ARG A 20 -9.66 26.91 34.34
C ARG A 20 -10.11 26.78 32.88
N SER A 21 -10.32 27.89 32.18
CA SER A 21 -10.65 27.89 30.74
C SER A 21 -9.46 27.39 29.90
N GLN A 22 -8.25 27.90 30.16
CA GLN A 22 -7.04 27.49 29.46
C GLN A 22 -6.73 26.00 29.65
N ARG A 23 -6.86 25.47 30.87
CA ARG A 23 -6.67 24.04 31.15
C ARG A 23 -7.67 23.16 30.40
N LYS A 24 -8.93 23.59 30.30
CA LYS A 24 -9.95 22.86 29.51
C LYS A 24 -9.60 22.86 28.02
N ALA A 25 -9.23 24.02 27.47
CA ALA A 25 -8.82 24.14 26.06
C ALA A 25 -7.57 23.29 25.76
N PHE A 26 -6.60 23.25 26.69
CA PHE A 26 -5.43 22.39 26.56
C PHE A 26 -5.80 20.90 26.54
N LEU A 27 -6.65 20.44 27.48
CA LEU A 27 -7.09 19.04 27.52
C LEU A 27 -7.88 18.65 26.28
N GLU A 28 -8.74 19.54 25.76
CA GLU A 28 -9.48 19.32 24.51
C GLU A 28 -8.54 19.24 23.31
N THR A 29 -7.56 20.15 23.23
CA THR A 29 -6.53 20.14 22.17
C THR A 29 -5.71 18.85 22.23
N HIS A 30 -5.34 18.39 23.43
CA HIS A 30 -4.64 17.12 23.61
C HIS A 30 -5.48 15.94 23.10
N ARG A 31 -6.75 15.82 23.51
CA ARG A 31 -7.66 14.76 23.03
C ARG A 31 -7.89 14.83 21.53
N SER A 32 -8.03 16.03 20.98
CA SER A 32 -8.18 16.25 19.53
C SER A 32 -6.94 15.77 18.78
N THR A 33 -5.75 16.08 19.30
CA THR A 33 -4.47 15.66 18.71
C THR A 33 -4.31 14.15 18.76
N GLU A 34 -4.63 13.51 19.88
CA GLU A 34 -4.61 12.06 20.04
C GLU A 34 -5.59 11.36 19.09
N THR A 35 -6.80 11.88 18.97
CA THR A 35 -7.82 11.34 18.06
C THR A 35 -7.37 11.48 16.60
N ARG A 36 -6.83 12.65 16.22
CA ARG A 36 -6.26 12.87 14.88
C ARG A 36 -5.13 11.91 14.57
N PHE A 37 -4.22 11.70 15.53
CA PHE A 37 -3.13 10.74 15.37
C PHE A 37 -3.64 9.31 15.16
N LYS A 38 -4.65 8.89 15.93
CA LYS A 38 -5.27 7.58 15.78
C LYS A 38 -5.96 7.42 14.42
N THR A 39 -6.76 8.40 14.00
CA THR A 39 -7.42 8.39 12.68
C THR A 39 -6.40 8.37 11.55
N GLN A 40 -5.31 9.13 11.66
CA GLN A 40 -4.25 9.12 10.66
C GLN A 40 -3.59 7.74 10.54
N LYS A 41 -3.28 7.11 11.67
CA LYS A 41 -2.70 5.75 11.69
C LYS A 41 -3.64 4.71 11.08
N GLU A 42 -4.93 4.78 11.39
CA GLU A 42 -5.94 3.89 10.79
C GLU A 42 -6.05 4.12 9.28
N ASN A 43 -5.99 5.37 8.83
CA ASN A 43 -6.03 5.72 7.41
C ASN A 43 -4.77 5.19 6.66
N GLU A 44 -3.57 5.37 7.23
CA GLU A 44 -2.32 4.82 6.67
C GLU A 44 -2.38 3.28 6.55
N GLN A 45 -2.98 2.60 7.53
CA GLN A 45 -3.19 1.15 7.46
C GLN A 45 -4.16 0.76 6.34
N GLN A 46 -5.27 1.49 6.19
CA GLN A 46 -6.23 1.26 5.11
C GLN A 46 -5.60 1.47 3.73
N GLU A 47 -4.83 2.54 3.55
CA GLU A 47 -4.12 2.83 2.29
C GLU A 47 -3.13 1.71 1.95
N LYS A 48 -2.34 1.25 2.94
CA LYS A 48 -1.40 0.14 2.75
C LYS A 48 -2.10 -1.15 2.33
N LEU A 49 -3.26 -1.46 2.92
CA LEU A 49 -4.06 -2.64 2.55
C LEU A 49 -4.62 -2.50 1.13
N LEU A 50 -5.12 -1.32 0.77
CA LEU A 50 -5.62 -1.04 -0.58
C LEU A 50 -4.51 -1.25 -1.62
N LEU A 51 -3.34 -0.65 -1.41
CA LEU A 51 -2.18 -0.76 -2.32
C LEU A 51 -1.55 -2.16 -2.36
N SER A 52 -1.82 -3.00 -1.35
CA SER A 52 -1.36 -4.39 -1.36
C SER A 52 -2.14 -5.29 -2.32
N VAL A 53 -3.36 -4.87 -2.71
CA VAL A 53 -4.26 -5.64 -3.57
C VAL A 53 -4.38 -5.00 -4.94
N LEU A 54 -4.41 -3.65 -5.00
CA LEU A 54 -4.59 -2.90 -6.22
C LEU A 54 -3.30 -2.15 -6.61
N PRO A 55 -2.93 -2.16 -7.90
CA PRO A 55 -1.89 -1.26 -8.39
C PRO A 55 -2.24 0.20 -8.13
N ASP A 56 -1.24 1.01 -7.78
CA ASP A 56 -1.39 2.42 -7.39
C ASP A 56 -2.17 3.26 -8.42
N PHE A 57 -1.95 3.03 -9.71
CA PHE A 57 -2.63 3.78 -10.77
C PHE A 57 -4.15 3.51 -10.82
N VAL A 58 -4.58 2.26 -10.58
CA VAL A 58 -6.00 1.89 -10.51
C VAL A 58 -6.61 2.38 -9.20
N ALA A 59 -5.86 2.27 -8.09
CA ALA A 59 -6.27 2.76 -6.78
C ALA A 59 -6.61 4.26 -6.79
N LYS A 60 -5.73 5.08 -7.39
CA LYS A 60 -5.91 6.52 -7.52
C LYS A 60 -7.14 6.88 -8.34
N GLU A 61 -7.39 6.15 -9.43
CA GLU A 61 -8.58 6.33 -10.26
C GLU A 61 -9.86 6.00 -9.49
N MET A 62 -9.88 4.85 -8.79
CA MET A 62 -11.01 4.42 -7.99
C MET A 62 -11.35 5.41 -6.86
N ILE A 63 -10.34 5.93 -6.16
CA ILE A 63 -10.54 6.94 -5.10
C ILE A 63 -11.14 8.22 -5.68
N ARG A 64 -10.65 8.66 -6.84
CA ARG A 64 -11.16 9.86 -7.53
C ARG A 64 -12.63 9.69 -7.92
N ASP A 65 -13.00 8.52 -8.43
CA ASP A 65 -14.37 8.21 -8.81
C ASP A 65 -15.31 8.22 -7.59
N ILE A 66 -14.89 7.61 -6.47
CA ILE A 66 -15.64 7.62 -5.21
C ILE A 66 -15.84 9.06 -4.70
N ALA A 67 -14.79 9.89 -4.74
CA ALA A 67 -14.86 11.29 -4.32
C ALA A 67 -15.87 12.08 -5.17
N ASN A 68 -15.79 11.96 -6.49
CA ASN A 68 -16.71 12.63 -7.42
C ASN A 68 -18.18 12.19 -7.23
N GLU A 69 -18.41 10.92 -6.87
CA GLU A 69 -19.75 10.40 -6.62
C GLU A 69 -20.33 10.85 -5.28
N SER A 70 -19.48 11.04 -4.25
CA SER A 70 -19.91 11.55 -2.95
C SER A 70 -20.50 12.97 -3.03
N GLU A 71 -20.02 13.79 -3.97
CA GLU A 71 -20.55 15.13 -4.24
C GLU A 71 -21.92 15.11 -4.94
N ARG A 72 -22.28 14.00 -5.62
CA ARG A 72 -23.54 13.86 -6.37
C ARG A 72 -24.73 13.35 -5.54
N GLY A 73 -24.53 13.06 -4.26
CA GLY A 73 -25.60 12.90 -3.28
C GLY A 73 -26.41 11.59 -3.31
N ALA A 74 -26.07 10.61 -4.16
CA ALA A 74 -26.75 9.32 -4.20
C ALA A 74 -25.76 8.17 -4.32
N PHE A 75 -25.36 7.59 -3.17
CA PHE A 75 -24.60 6.35 -3.15
C PHE A 75 -25.56 5.19 -3.43
N THR A 76 -25.50 4.61 -4.64
CA THR A 76 -26.36 3.46 -4.97
C THR A 76 -25.62 2.14 -4.68
N PRO A 77 -26.21 1.20 -3.93
CA PRO A 77 -25.49 0.02 -3.41
C PRO A 77 -24.92 -0.94 -4.47
N HIS A 78 -25.33 -0.83 -5.73
CA HIS A 78 -24.90 -1.72 -6.82
C HIS A 78 -23.62 -1.27 -7.56
N GLN A 79 -23.02 -0.12 -7.19
CA GLN A 79 -21.90 0.50 -7.92
C GLN A 79 -20.53 -0.15 -7.76
N PHE A 80 -20.33 -1.14 -6.88
CA PHE A 80 -19.06 -1.88 -6.77
C PHE A 80 -18.74 -2.78 -7.99
N HIS A 81 -19.56 -2.77 -9.04
CA HIS A 81 -19.34 -3.53 -10.29
C HIS A 81 -18.61 -2.72 -11.38
N ARG A 82 -18.03 -1.55 -11.05
CA ARG A 82 -17.25 -0.76 -12.03
C ARG A 82 -15.93 -1.48 -12.34
N ILE A 83 -15.79 -1.95 -13.57
CA ILE A 83 -14.59 -2.64 -14.06
C ILE A 83 -13.67 -1.59 -14.69
N TYR A 84 -12.45 -1.48 -14.17
CA TYR A 84 -11.40 -0.60 -14.70
C TYR A 84 -10.60 -1.36 -15.76
N ILE A 85 -10.74 -0.98 -17.03
CA ILE A 85 -10.05 -1.60 -18.16
C ILE A 85 -9.30 -0.51 -18.92
N HIS A 86 -7.99 -0.71 -19.06
CA HIS A 86 -7.11 0.17 -19.81
C HIS A 86 -6.41 -0.64 -20.91
N CYS A 87 -6.33 -0.06 -22.11
CA CYS A 87 -5.57 -0.63 -23.20
C CYS A 87 -4.19 0.01 -23.23
N TYR A 88 -3.14 -0.82 -23.25
CA TYR A 88 -1.76 -0.37 -23.33
C TYR A 88 -1.13 -0.96 -24.58
N GLU A 89 -0.54 -0.09 -25.39
CA GLU A 89 0.27 -0.46 -26.55
C GLU A 89 1.75 -0.53 -26.14
N ASN A 90 2.58 -1.26 -26.88
CA ASN A 90 4.03 -1.33 -26.65
C ASN A 90 4.43 -1.76 -25.24
N VAL A 91 3.99 -2.96 -24.85
CA VAL A 91 4.36 -3.60 -23.59
C VAL A 91 5.12 -4.90 -23.84
N SER A 92 5.87 -5.37 -22.85
CA SER A 92 6.48 -6.71 -22.87
C SER A 92 6.06 -7.51 -21.64
N ILE A 93 5.73 -8.78 -21.85
CA ILE A 93 5.23 -9.69 -20.82
C ILE A 93 6.22 -10.85 -20.69
N LEU A 94 6.62 -11.16 -19.47
CA LEU A 94 7.48 -12.29 -19.15
C LEU A 94 6.70 -13.29 -18.30
N PHE A 95 6.73 -14.56 -18.72
CA PHE A 95 6.27 -15.71 -17.93
C PHE A 95 7.48 -16.58 -17.58
N ALA A 96 7.57 -16.99 -16.31
CA ALA A 96 8.59 -17.90 -15.82
C ALA A 96 7.94 -19.00 -14.97
N ASP A 97 8.13 -20.24 -15.39
CA ASP A 97 7.55 -21.42 -14.75
C ASP A 97 8.64 -22.37 -14.24
N ILE A 98 8.39 -23.02 -13.09
CA ILE A 98 9.38 -23.89 -12.46
C ILE A 98 9.25 -25.30 -13.03
N LYS A 99 10.17 -25.65 -13.92
CA LYS A 99 10.20 -27.00 -14.49
C LYS A 99 10.31 -28.07 -13.40
N GLY A 100 9.37 -29.02 -13.41
CA GLY A 100 9.37 -30.17 -12.51
C GLY A 100 8.82 -29.88 -11.11
N PHE A 101 8.22 -28.70 -10.90
CA PHE A 101 7.64 -28.31 -9.63
C PHE A 101 6.65 -29.33 -9.06
N THR A 102 5.73 -29.85 -9.86
CA THR A 102 4.71 -30.82 -9.38
C THR A 102 5.34 -32.06 -8.74
N ALA A 103 6.41 -32.59 -9.34
CA ALA A 103 7.10 -33.77 -8.84
C ALA A 103 7.86 -33.46 -7.54
N TRP A 104 8.45 -32.27 -7.45
CA TRP A 104 9.14 -31.79 -6.25
C TRP A 104 8.16 -31.49 -5.10
N ALA A 105 7.06 -30.79 -5.39
CA ALA A 105 6.01 -30.45 -4.44
C ALA A 105 5.36 -31.70 -3.83
N SER A 106 5.23 -32.78 -4.61
CA SER A 106 4.69 -34.07 -4.13
C SER A 106 5.61 -34.77 -3.11
N GLN A 107 6.90 -34.45 -3.10
CA GLN A 107 7.91 -35.08 -2.24
C GLN A 107 8.36 -34.16 -1.08
N THR A 108 7.86 -32.92 -1.04
CA THR A 108 8.30 -31.90 -0.10
C THR A 108 7.17 -31.57 0.88
N SER A 109 7.50 -31.28 2.14
CA SER A 109 6.49 -30.81 3.09
C SER A 109 5.94 -29.45 2.66
N ALA A 110 4.66 -29.19 2.94
CA ALA A 110 4.02 -27.93 2.58
C ALA A 110 4.76 -26.70 3.15
N GLN A 111 5.30 -26.82 4.37
CA GLN A 111 6.06 -25.75 5.02
C GLN A 111 7.36 -25.43 4.27
N GLU A 112 8.11 -26.46 3.89
CA GLU A 112 9.38 -26.29 3.18
C GLU A 112 9.15 -25.79 1.74
N LEU A 113 8.12 -26.32 1.08
CA LEU A 113 7.66 -25.87 -0.24
C LEU A 113 7.37 -24.37 -0.24
N VAL A 114 6.55 -23.91 0.71
CA VAL A 114 6.17 -22.48 0.83
C VAL A 114 7.39 -21.63 1.18
N ARG A 115 8.28 -22.11 2.06
CA ARG A 115 9.52 -21.39 2.43
C ARG A 115 10.40 -21.13 1.21
N VAL A 116 10.70 -22.17 0.43
CA VAL A 116 11.55 -22.07 -0.77
C VAL A 116 10.89 -21.20 -1.85
N LEU A 117 9.59 -21.37 -2.10
CA LEU A 117 8.85 -20.53 -3.05
C LEU A 117 8.86 -19.06 -2.64
N ASN A 118 8.62 -18.77 -1.36
CA ASN A 118 8.61 -17.41 -0.86
C ASN A 118 9.99 -16.75 -0.99
N ASP A 119 11.07 -17.49 -0.71
CA ASP A 119 12.44 -17.00 -0.90
C ASP A 119 12.75 -16.72 -2.38
N LEU A 120 12.31 -17.59 -3.28
CA LEU A 120 12.49 -17.41 -4.73
C LEU A 120 11.69 -16.20 -5.25
N PHE A 121 10.40 -16.12 -4.92
CA PHE A 121 9.54 -15.04 -5.39
C PHE A 121 9.89 -13.69 -4.76
N ALA A 122 10.37 -13.65 -3.52
CA ALA A 122 10.90 -12.41 -2.93
C ALA A 122 12.14 -11.90 -3.70
N LYS A 123 13.02 -12.80 -4.16
CA LYS A 123 14.13 -12.42 -5.04
C LYS A 123 13.62 -11.94 -6.40
N PHE A 124 12.64 -12.61 -6.99
CA PHE A 124 12.05 -12.17 -8.26
C PHE A 124 11.37 -10.80 -8.15
N ASP A 125 10.67 -10.53 -7.05
CA ASP A 125 10.08 -9.21 -6.79
C ASP A 125 11.14 -8.11 -6.74
N LYS A 126 12.27 -8.38 -6.09
CA LYS A 126 13.42 -7.46 -6.07
C LYS A 126 13.98 -7.23 -7.49
N LEU A 127 14.21 -8.30 -8.24
CA LEU A 127 14.71 -8.21 -9.62
C LEU A 127 13.73 -7.50 -10.55
N ALA A 128 12.42 -7.68 -10.33
CA ALA A 128 11.39 -7.01 -11.11
C ALA A 128 11.46 -5.49 -10.89
N MET A 129 11.61 -5.04 -9.65
CA MET A 129 11.81 -3.62 -9.34
C MET A 129 13.09 -3.07 -9.99
N GLU A 130 14.21 -3.80 -9.91
CA GLU A 130 15.50 -3.39 -10.48
C GLU A 130 15.49 -3.31 -12.01
N ASN A 131 14.68 -4.14 -12.68
CA ASN A 131 14.52 -4.14 -14.14
C ASN A 131 13.29 -3.35 -14.62
N HIS A 132 12.64 -2.58 -13.74
CA HIS A 132 11.42 -1.81 -14.08
C HIS A 132 10.31 -2.69 -14.72
N CYS A 133 10.09 -3.86 -14.13
CA CYS A 133 9.00 -4.77 -14.45
C CYS A 133 7.99 -4.76 -13.29
N LEU A 134 6.71 -4.60 -13.61
CA LEU A 134 5.61 -4.73 -12.67
C LEU A 134 5.18 -6.20 -12.57
N ARG A 135 5.27 -6.78 -11.37
CA ARG A 135 4.65 -8.10 -11.12
C ARG A 135 3.13 -7.98 -11.22
N ILE A 136 2.50 -8.87 -11.99
CA ILE A 136 1.04 -8.92 -12.09
C ILE A 136 0.45 -9.90 -11.09
N LYS A 137 0.89 -11.17 -11.11
CA LYS A 137 0.39 -12.20 -10.18
C LYS A 137 1.33 -13.40 -10.16
N LEU A 138 1.05 -14.30 -9.23
CA LEU A 138 1.54 -15.66 -9.20
C LEU A 138 0.41 -16.61 -9.61
N LEU A 139 0.71 -17.62 -10.44
CA LEU A 139 -0.20 -18.68 -10.81
C LEU A 139 0.44 -20.02 -10.45
N GLY A 140 0.24 -20.46 -9.22
CA GLY A 140 0.96 -21.62 -8.68
C GLY A 140 2.45 -21.32 -8.58
N ASP A 141 3.26 -22.08 -9.32
CA ASP A 141 4.70 -21.95 -9.47
C ASP A 141 5.13 -21.00 -10.61
N CYS A 142 4.19 -20.54 -11.42
CA CYS A 142 4.45 -19.55 -12.46
C CYS A 142 4.47 -18.13 -11.91
N TYR A 143 5.56 -17.41 -12.18
CA TYR A 143 5.72 -15.98 -11.94
C TYR A 143 5.55 -15.22 -13.27
N TYR A 144 4.77 -14.13 -13.28
CA TYR A 144 4.71 -13.28 -14.47
C TYR A 144 4.66 -11.78 -14.15
N CYS A 145 5.37 -11.03 -14.98
CA CYS A 145 5.54 -9.59 -14.87
C CYS A 145 5.47 -8.92 -16.25
N VAL A 146 5.25 -7.61 -16.23
CA VAL A 146 5.06 -6.78 -17.41
C VAL A 146 5.97 -5.56 -17.32
N SER A 147 6.56 -5.16 -18.44
CA SER A 147 7.35 -3.94 -18.61
C SER A 147 6.64 -3.02 -19.60
N GLY A 148 6.69 -1.70 -19.35
CA GLY A 148 5.89 -0.71 -20.08
C GLY A 148 4.50 -0.45 -19.50
N LEU A 149 4.29 -0.81 -18.23
CA LEU A 149 3.06 -0.58 -17.49
C LEU A 149 3.40 -0.16 -16.04
N PRO A 150 2.73 0.85 -15.45
CA PRO A 150 1.71 1.73 -16.05
C PRO A 150 2.30 2.81 -16.98
N GLU A 151 3.59 3.08 -16.86
CA GLU A 151 4.31 4.06 -17.68
C GLU A 151 4.91 3.36 -18.90
N GLU A 152 4.57 3.87 -20.08
CA GLU A 152 5.17 3.43 -21.33
C GLU A 152 6.68 3.70 -21.31
N ARG A 153 7.45 2.78 -21.89
CA ARG A 153 8.90 2.91 -21.95
C ARG A 153 9.46 2.30 -23.23
N PRO A 154 10.40 2.97 -23.92
CA PRO A 154 10.91 2.48 -25.21
C PRO A 154 11.78 1.23 -25.09
N ASP A 155 12.37 1.00 -23.91
CA ASP A 155 13.26 -0.13 -23.62
C ASP A 155 12.53 -1.28 -22.89
N HIS A 156 11.19 -1.33 -22.96
CA HIS A 156 10.36 -2.30 -22.23
C HIS A 156 10.82 -3.75 -22.47
N ALA A 157 11.17 -4.07 -23.73
CA ALA A 157 11.59 -5.40 -24.14
C ALA A 157 12.97 -5.77 -23.59
N ALA A 158 13.93 -4.83 -23.62
CA ALA A 158 15.28 -5.06 -23.10
C ALA A 158 15.23 -5.41 -21.61
N CYS A 159 14.43 -4.67 -20.85
CA CYS A 159 14.25 -4.94 -19.43
C CYS A 159 13.54 -6.25 -19.10
N CYS A 160 12.55 -6.66 -19.89
CA CYS A 160 11.97 -8.00 -19.74
C CYS A 160 13.03 -9.10 -19.97
N VAL A 161 13.89 -8.93 -20.98
CA VAL A 161 14.96 -9.91 -21.26
C VAL A 161 15.98 -9.94 -20.13
N GLU A 162 16.47 -8.79 -19.67
CA GLU A 162 17.41 -8.69 -18.55
C GLU A 162 16.82 -9.27 -17.25
N MET A 163 15.53 -9.01 -16.98
CA MET A 163 14.80 -9.66 -15.89
C MET A 163 14.86 -11.19 -16.01
N GLY A 164 14.56 -11.75 -17.18
CA GLY A 164 14.65 -13.20 -17.41
C GLY A 164 16.06 -13.76 -17.17
N LEU A 165 17.09 -13.06 -17.64
CA LEU A 165 18.48 -13.45 -17.40
C LEU A 165 18.84 -13.41 -15.91
N HIS A 166 18.35 -12.41 -15.16
CA HIS A 166 18.53 -12.34 -13.72
C HIS A 166 17.77 -13.44 -12.97
N MET A 167 16.57 -13.80 -13.41
CA MET A 167 15.80 -14.92 -12.84
C MET A 167 16.55 -16.25 -12.97
N ILE A 168 17.22 -16.49 -14.11
CA ILE A 168 18.04 -17.69 -14.34
C ILE A 168 19.23 -17.75 -13.36
N LYS A 169 19.86 -16.61 -13.07
CA LYS A 169 20.92 -16.55 -12.06
C LYS A 169 20.34 -16.80 -10.65
N ALA A 170 19.24 -16.14 -10.32
CA ALA A 170 18.62 -16.24 -9.00
C ALA A 170 18.11 -17.65 -8.67
N ILE A 171 17.52 -18.38 -9.63
CA ILE A 171 17.07 -19.76 -9.40
C ILE A 171 18.26 -20.70 -9.17
N THR A 172 19.39 -20.45 -9.82
CA THR A 172 20.63 -21.21 -9.61
C THR A 172 21.14 -21.01 -8.17
N ASP A 173 21.10 -19.78 -7.66
CA ASP A 173 21.49 -19.48 -6.27
C ASP A 173 20.55 -20.10 -5.24
N VAL A 174 19.24 -20.16 -5.51
CA VAL A 174 18.28 -20.80 -4.60
C VAL A 174 18.44 -22.32 -4.59
N ARG A 175 18.71 -22.92 -5.75
CA ARG A 175 18.93 -24.38 -5.86
C ARG A 175 20.21 -24.85 -5.17
N ASN A 176 21.23 -24.00 -5.10
CA ASN A 176 22.54 -24.33 -4.52
C ASN A 176 22.65 -24.01 -3.01
N LYS A 177 21.58 -23.47 -2.40
CA LYS A 177 21.47 -23.30 -0.95
C LYS A 177 20.90 -24.54 -0.29
#